data_AF-A0A183D9G4-F1
#
_entry.id   AF-A0A183D9G4-F1
#
_cell.length_a   1.000
_cell.length_b   1.000
_cell.length_c   1.000
_cell.angle_alpha   90.00
_cell.angle_beta   90.00
_cell.angle_gamma   90.00
#
_symmetry.space_group_name_H-M   'P 1'
#
loop_
_entity.id
_entity.type
_entity.pdbx_description
1 polymer ?
#
loop_
_entity_poly.entity_id
_entity_poly.type
_entity_poly.pdbx_seq_one_letter_code
_entity_poly.pdbx_strand_id
1 'polypeptide(L)'
;MLLQNFAQKLTNADRASLFLVDHKTNELYARIFDVGTRDDERIKINEDGSKEIRFPAGKGISGYVASTGQVLNIENAYEDPRFNKEVDQKTGYRTRNILCMPIFIRGS
;
A
#
# COMPACT_ATOMS: atom_id res chain seq x y z
N MET A 1 -12.23 -1.87 -4.57
CA MET A 1 -11.67 -1.77 -5.94
C MET A 1 -11.92 -0.39 -6.54
N LEU A 2 -13.17 0.05 -6.68
CA LEU A 2 -13.52 1.39 -7.19
C LEU A 2 -12.72 2.53 -6.54
N LEU A 3 -12.66 2.59 -5.21
CA LEU A 3 -11.96 3.67 -4.49
C LEU A 3 -10.46 3.79 -4.86
N GLN A 4 -9.76 2.67 -4.98
CA GLN A 4 -8.34 2.63 -5.30
C GLN A 4 -8.10 3.13 -6.73
N ASN A 5 -8.91 2.67 -7.69
CA ASN A 5 -8.83 3.10 -9.09
C ASN A 5 -9.14 4.59 -9.26
N PHE A 6 -10.12 5.12 -8.52
CA PHE A 6 -10.42 6.56 -8.52
C PHE A 6 -9.29 7.39 -7.91
N ALA A 7 -8.75 6.97 -6.76
CA ALA A 7 -7.64 7.67 -6.11
C ALA A 7 -6.40 7.73 -7.01
N GLN A 8 -6.07 6.61 -7.68
CA GLN A 8 -4.97 6.56 -8.65
C GLN A 8 -5.16 7.53 -9.81
N LYS A 9 -6.36 7.53 -10.43
CA LYS A 9 -6.66 8.42 -11.56
C LYS A 9 -6.64 9.89 -11.16
N LEU A 10 -7.22 10.24 -10.00
CA LEU A 10 -7.26 11.62 -9.51
C LEU A 10 -5.88 12.18 -9.18
N THR A 11 -4.98 11.34 -8.68
CA THR A 11 -3.61 11.74 -8.32
C THR A 11 -2.61 11.55 -9.46
N ASN A 12 -3.04 11.01 -10.60
CA ASN A 12 -2.19 10.62 -11.72
C ASN A 12 -1.00 9.72 -11.27
N ALA A 13 -1.28 8.80 -10.34
CA ALA A 13 -0.27 7.90 -9.79
C ALA A 13 -0.07 6.66 -10.68
N ASP A 14 1.16 6.15 -10.74
CA ASP A 14 1.45 4.91 -11.49
C ASP A 14 0.76 3.69 -10.86
N ARG A 15 0.68 3.67 -9.52
CA ARG A 15 0.00 2.63 -8.73
C ARG A 15 -0.65 3.24 -7.49
N ALA A 16 -1.77 2.66 -7.08
CA ALA A 16 -2.34 2.87 -5.75
C ALA A 16 -2.46 1.53 -5.01
N SER A 17 -2.47 1.56 -3.68
CA SER A 17 -2.68 0.37 -2.85
C SER A 17 -3.49 0.74 -1.62
N LEU A 18 -4.46 -0.10 -1.27
CA LEU A 18 -5.25 0.04 -0.04
C LEU A 18 -4.87 -1.07 0.93
N PHE A 19 -4.31 -0.69 2.07
CA PHE A 19 -4.01 -1.60 3.18
C PHE A 19 -5.13 -1.55 4.22
N LEU A 20 -5.53 -2.72 4.69
CA LEU A 20 -6.47 -2.88 5.81
C LEU A 20 -5.70 -3.25 7.07
N VAL A 21 -6.15 -2.72 8.21
CA VAL A 21 -5.60 -3.05 9.54
C VAL A 21 -6.35 -4.25 10.10
N ASP A 22 -5.61 -5.30 10.43
CA ASP A 22 -6.10 -6.44 11.20
C ASP A 22 -5.71 -6.28 12.66
N HIS A 23 -6.65 -5.85 13.50
CA HIS A 23 -6.42 -5.63 14.92
C HIS A 23 -6.19 -6.93 15.72
N LYS A 24 -6.58 -8.10 15.19
CA LYS A 24 -6.41 -9.37 15.91
C LYS A 24 -4.96 -9.84 15.86
N THR A 25 -4.33 -9.70 14.70
CA THR A 25 -2.93 -10.11 14.48
C THR A 25 -1.95 -8.95 14.52
N ASN A 26 -2.44 -7.71 14.61
CA ASN A 26 -1.66 -6.47 14.55
C ASN A 26 -0.84 -6.35 13.25
N GLU A 27 -1.49 -6.65 12.13
CA GLU A 27 -0.90 -6.66 10.80
C GLU A 27 -1.64 -5.73 9.84
N LEU A 28 -0.93 -5.28 8.82
CA LEU A 28 -1.49 -4.68 7.63
C LEU A 28 -1.54 -5.72 6.52
N TYR A 29 -2.63 -5.75 5.78
CA TYR A 29 -2.73 -6.57 4.58
C TYR A 29 -3.38 -5.81 3.42
N ALA A 30 -2.92 -6.10 2.21
CA ALA A 30 -3.49 -5.59 0.96
C ALA A 30 -3.62 -6.74 -0.04
N ARG A 31 -4.74 -6.78 -0.76
CA ARG A 31 -4.88 -7.69 -1.89
C ARG A 31 -4.02 -7.21 -3.05
N ILE A 32 -3.35 -8.16 -3.68
CA ILE A 32 -2.49 -7.86 -4.83
C ILE A 32 -3.36 -7.76 -6.06
N PHE A 33 -3.61 -6.52 -6.47
CA PHE A 33 -4.21 -6.20 -7.74
C PHE A 33 -3.15 -5.50 -8.57
N ASP A 34 -2.90 -5.98 -9.79
CA ASP A 34 -2.08 -5.25 -10.75
C ASP A 34 -2.89 -4.07 -11.30
N VAL A 35 -3.06 -3.02 -10.49
CA VAL A 35 -3.66 -1.77 -10.98
C VAL A 35 -2.59 -0.97 -11.70
N GLY A 36 -2.06 -1.55 -12.77
CA GLY A 36 -1.30 -0.81 -13.79
C GLY A 36 -2.26 -0.09 -14.72
N THR A 37 -1.73 0.84 -15.53
CA THR A 37 -2.45 1.60 -16.57
C THR A 37 -3.06 0.75 -17.70
N ARG A 38 -3.05 -0.58 -17.59
CA ARG A 38 -3.63 -1.51 -18.56
C ARG A 38 -4.83 -2.18 -17.91
N ASP A 39 -5.98 -2.14 -18.58
CA ASP A 39 -7.33 -2.58 -18.16
C ASP A 39 -7.47 -4.07 -17.76
N ASP A 40 -6.39 -4.75 -17.37
CA ASP A 40 -6.39 -6.16 -17.01
C ASP A 40 -6.21 -6.27 -15.48
N GLU A 41 -7.32 -6.22 -14.73
CA GLU A 41 -7.34 -6.47 -13.27
C GLU A 41 -7.02 -7.95 -12.98
N ARG A 42 -5.78 -8.35 -13.22
CA ARG A 42 -5.31 -9.70 -12.90
C ARG A 42 -4.87 -9.73 -11.44
N ILE A 43 -5.47 -10.63 -10.68
CA ILE A 43 -5.00 -10.98 -9.33
C ILE A 43 -3.62 -11.64 -9.50
N LYS A 44 -2.56 -10.96 -9.06
CA LYS A 44 -1.23 -11.57 -9.00
C LYS A 44 -1.15 -12.43 -7.75
N ILE A 45 -0.63 -13.63 -7.92
CA ILE A 45 -0.31 -14.55 -6.82
C ILE A 45 1.18 -14.37 -6.51
N ASN A 46 1.52 -14.18 -5.24
CA ASN A 46 2.91 -14.17 -4.77
C ASN A 46 3.58 -15.52 -5.02
N GLU A 47 4.91 -15.55 -4.94
CA GLU A 47 5.71 -16.78 -5.07
C GLU A 47 5.30 -17.89 -4.09
N ASP A 48 4.77 -17.50 -2.92
CA ASP A 48 4.28 -18.40 -1.87
C ASP A 48 2.82 -18.86 -2.06
N GLY A 49 2.17 -18.50 -3.18
CA GLY A 49 0.77 -18.84 -3.45
C GLY A 49 -0.25 -17.89 -2.80
N SER A 50 0.20 -16.89 -2.03
CA SER A 50 -0.70 -15.92 -1.39
C SER A 50 -1.21 -14.87 -2.39
N LYS A 51 -2.44 -14.39 -2.17
CA LYS A 51 -3.07 -13.31 -2.98
C LYS A 51 -3.00 -11.95 -2.29
N GLU A 52 -2.28 -11.88 -1.18
CA GLU A 52 -2.26 -10.74 -0.28
C GLU A 52 -0.81 -10.46 0.17
N ILE A 53 -0.44 -9.19 0.21
CA ILE A 53 0.76 -8.72 0.90
C ILE A 53 0.37 -8.50 2.35
N ARG A 54 1.10 -9.11 3.30
CA ARG A 54 0.87 -8.98 4.74
C ARG A 54 2.18 -8.67 5.46
N PHE A 55 2.15 -7.73 6.41
CA PHE A 55 3.28 -7.37 7.27
C PHE A 55 2.82 -6.69 8.57
N PRO A 56 3.68 -6.61 9.62
CA PRO A 56 3.31 -5.99 10.90
C PRO A 56 2.85 -4.53 10.77
N ALA A 57 1.84 -4.12 11.52
CA ALA A 57 1.22 -2.80 11.41
C ALA A 57 2.12 -1.61 11.77
N GLY A 58 3.31 -1.85 12.32
CA GLY A 58 4.33 -0.81 12.56
C GLY A 58 5.41 -0.71 11.48
N LYS A 59 5.40 -1.57 10.46
CA LYS A 59 6.44 -1.63 9.44
C LYS A 59 6.05 -0.81 8.21
N GLY A 60 7.01 -0.07 7.64
CA GLY A 60 6.81 0.67 6.40
C GLY A 60 6.06 2.00 6.59
N ILE A 61 5.90 2.74 5.49
CA ILE A 61 5.17 4.00 5.46
C ILE A 61 3.70 3.80 5.86
N SER A 62 3.03 2.79 5.31
CA SER A 62 1.63 2.50 5.63
C SER A 62 1.44 2.15 7.11
N GLY A 63 2.38 1.43 7.72
CA GLY A 63 2.35 1.13 9.16
C GLY A 63 2.49 2.38 10.03
N TYR A 64 3.43 3.26 9.66
CA TYR A 64 3.58 4.55 10.34
C TYR A 64 2.30 5.41 10.24
N VAL A 65 1.71 5.51 9.04
CA VAL A 65 0.48 6.30 8.84
C VAL A 65 -0.71 5.67 9.58
N ALA A 66 -0.86 4.34 9.55
CA ALA A 66 -1.93 3.65 10.24
C ALA A 66 -1.86 3.81 11.76
N SER A 67 -0.65 3.82 12.34
CA SER A 67 -0.44 3.96 13.78
C SER A 67 -0.53 5.41 14.28
N THR A 68 -0.07 6.38 13.48
CA THR A 68 -0.04 7.80 13.90
C THR A 68 -1.25 8.61 13.44
N GLY A 69 -1.94 8.16 12.38
CA GLY A 69 -2.96 8.97 11.71
C GLY A 69 -2.39 10.18 10.95
N GLN A 70 -1.06 10.29 10.81
CA GLN A 70 -0.43 11.40 10.10
C GLN A 70 -0.39 11.12 8.59
N VAL A 71 -0.86 12.08 7.79
CA VAL A 71 -0.70 12.05 6.33
C VAL A 71 0.77 12.32 5.97
N LEU A 72 1.32 11.54 5.05
CA LEU A 72 2.68 11.71 4.55
C LEU A 72 2.69 11.91 3.03
N ASN A 73 3.43 12.93 2.59
CA ASN A 73 3.80 13.17 1.19
C ASN A 73 5.33 13.11 1.09
N ILE A 74 5.85 12.06 0.47
CA ILE A 74 7.27 11.70 0.43
C ILE A 74 7.74 11.78 -1.02
N GLU A 75 8.73 12.63 -1.29
CA GLU A 75 9.28 12.81 -2.64
C GLU A 75 10.25 11.71 -3.06
N ASN A 76 11.00 11.17 -2.10
CA ASN A 76 11.95 10.08 -2.29
C ASN A 76 11.81 8.99 -1.22
N ALA A 77 11.15 7.88 -1.57
CA ALA A 77 10.91 6.75 -0.69
C ALA A 77 12.21 6.10 -0.19
N TYR A 78 13.26 6.04 -1.01
CA TYR A 78 14.48 5.32 -0.65
C TYR A 78 15.36 6.07 0.36
N GLU A 79 15.14 7.38 0.53
CA GLU A 79 15.76 8.25 1.53
C GLU A 79 14.95 8.32 2.83
N ASP A 80 13.68 7.93 2.82
CA ASP A 80 12.87 7.88 4.04
C ASP A 80 13.22 6.63 4.86
N PRO A 81 13.68 6.77 6.12
CA PRO A 81 14.09 5.64 6.96
C PRO A 81 12.93 4.69 7.31
N ARG A 82 11.68 5.13 7.17
CA ARG A 82 10.49 4.33 7.43
C ARG A 82 10.10 3.46 6.25
N PHE A 83 10.69 3.64 5.08
CA PHE A 83 10.31 2.92 3.86
C PHE A 83 10.77 1.46 3.89
N ASN A 84 9.84 0.53 3.61
CA ASN A 84 10.14 -0.90 3.54
C ASN A 84 10.50 -1.34 2.12
N LYS A 85 11.81 -1.41 1.85
CA LYS A 85 12.37 -1.78 0.52
C LYS A 85 12.12 -3.25 0.12
N GLU A 86 11.76 -4.12 1.06
CA GLU A 86 11.55 -5.54 0.79
C GLU A 86 10.39 -5.80 -0.18
N VAL A 87 9.34 -4.95 -0.14
CA VAL A 87 8.17 -5.11 -1.03
C VAL A 87 8.54 -4.78 -2.47
N ASP A 88 9.30 -3.72 -2.68
CA ASP A 88 9.83 -3.34 -4.00
C ASP A 88 10.76 -4.44 -4.56
N GLN A 89 11.65 -4.98 -3.73
CA GLN A 89 12.55 -6.07 -4.11
C GLN A 89 11.78 -7.33 -4.56
N LYS A 90 10.75 -7.74 -3.82
CA LYS A 90 9.92 -8.91 -4.16
C LYS A 90 9.08 -8.70 -5.42
N THR A 91 8.64 -7.48 -5.69
CA THR A 91 7.77 -7.17 -6.83
C THR A 91 8.53 -6.73 -8.08
N GLY A 92 9.83 -6.49 -7.98
CA GLY A 92 10.65 -5.91 -9.05
C GLY A 92 10.27 -4.46 -9.39
N TYR A 93 9.48 -3.81 -8.54
CA TYR A 93 9.03 -2.43 -8.73
C TYR A 93 9.92 -1.47 -7.94
N ARG A 94 10.05 -0.24 -8.42
CA ARG A 94 10.79 0.83 -7.71
C ARG A 94 9.87 1.99 -7.41
N THR A 95 9.52 2.13 -6.14
CA THR A 95 8.73 3.22 -5.61
C THR A 95 9.62 4.46 -5.47
N ARG A 96 9.26 5.54 -6.17
CA ARG A 96 9.99 6.81 -6.12
C ARG A 96 9.39 7.76 -5.09
N ASN A 97 8.12 8.12 -5.27
CA ASN A 97 7.37 9.03 -4.41
C ASN A 97 6.16 8.30 -3.80
N ILE A 98 5.70 8.78 -2.64
CA ILE A 98 4.60 8.16 -1.90
C ILE A 98 3.71 9.26 -1.31
N LEU A 99 2.42 9.19 -1.60
CA LEU A 99 1.39 9.89 -0.84
C LEU A 99 0.58 8.84 -0.06
N CYS A 100 0.55 8.93 1.26
CA CYS A 100 -0.12 7.97 2.12
C CYS A 100 -1.01 8.69 3.14
N MET A 101 -2.28 8.28 3.21
CA MET A 101 -3.30 8.87 4.08
C MET A 101 -4.02 7.77 4.87
N PRO A 102 -4.34 8.01 6.16
CA PRO A 102 -5.16 7.10 6.93
C PRO A 102 -6.63 7.22 6.51
N ILE A 103 -7.36 6.11 6.55
CA ILE A 103 -8.81 6.09 6.34
C ILE A 103 -9.44 5.58 7.62
N PHE A 104 -10.24 6.43 8.26
CA PHE A 104 -10.99 6.07 9.46
C PHE A 104 -12.44 5.79 9.08
N ILE A 105 -12.96 4.65 9.52
CA ILE A 105 -14.40 4.39 9.47
C ILE A 105 -15.01 5.14 10.65
N ARG A 106 -15.76 6.22 10.38
CA ARG A 106 -16.59 6.85 11.41
C ARG A 106 -17.81 5.96 11.65
N GLY A 107 -17.83 5.27 12.78
CA GLY A 107 -18.94 4.41 13.15
C GLY A 107 -18.78 3.73 14.50
N SER A 108 -19.13 4.46 15.56
CA SER A 108 -19.82 3.97 16.76
C SER A 108 -20.66 5.11 17.30
#